data_AF-A0A172TY85-F1
#
_entry.id   AF-A0A172TY85-F1
#
_cell.length_a   1.000
_cell.length_b   1.000
_cell.length_c   1.000
_cell.angle_alpha   90.00
_cell.angle_beta   90.00
_cell.angle_gamma   90.00
#
_symmetry.space_group_name_H-M   'P 1'
#
loop_
_entity.id
_entity.type
_entity.pdbx_description
1 polymer ?
#
loop_
_entity_poly.entity_id
_entity_poly.type
_entity_poly.pdbx_seq_one_letter_code
_entity_poly.pdbx_strand_id
1 'polypeptide(L)'
;MDLNEILPKSENIQHFIDEQMLPCSYDRIELVKSSHSLSIENFNRKLKEIRPYTLGEFLINDIYAYRPSTTSYCLYLLLDLSSRFIDSLILLFGSPFNVTMEDVEKRDFDFLHWEINDIDITLRRDHGGNYTSRTKKKVILSFTNMHLDDLLNKEKIFGL
;
A
#
# COMPACT_ATOMS: atom_id res chain seq x y z
N MET A 1 -15.62 4.00 -5.81
CA MET A 1 -15.74 4.45 -4.40
C MET A 1 -14.45 5.17 -4.06
N ASP A 2 -14.55 6.42 -3.62
CA ASP A 2 -13.38 7.22 -3.23
C ASP A 2 -12.97 6.89 -1.79
N LEU A 3 -11.70 6.55 -1.58
CA LEU A 3 -11.15 6.24 -0.26
C LEU A 3 -10.73 7.49 0.52
N ASN A 4 -10.80 8.69 -0.06
CA ASN A 4 -10.55 9.95 0.67
C ASN A 4 -11.46 10.13 1.90
N GLU A 5 -12.67 9.58 1.88
CA GLU A 5 -13.62 9.66 3.00
C GLU A 5 -13.26 8.69 4.15
N ILE A 6 -12.44 7.68 3.85
CA ILE A 6 -11.99 6.64 4.79
C ILE A 6 -10.62 7.01 5.36
N LEU A 7 -9.72 7.49 4.51
CA LEU A 7 -8.34 7.76 4.86
C LEU A 7 -8.15 9.20 5.35
N PRO A 8 -7.20 9.46 6.27
CA PRO A 8 -6.35 8.52 6.99
C PRO A 8 -6.91 8.26 8.41
N LYS A 9 -8.20 7.97 8.59
CA LYS A 9 -8.75 7.73 9.94
C LYS A 9 -8.65 6.26 10.31
N SER A 10 -7.98 5.96 11.43
CA SER A 10 -7.70 4.56 11.81
C SER A 10 -8.97 3.72 11.95
N GLU A 11 -9.98 4.23 12.64
CA GLU A 11 -11.27 3.54 12.82
C GLU A 11 -11.97 3.25 11.48
N ASN A 12 -11.96 4.21 10.56
CA ASN A 12 -12.55 4.06 9.23
C ASN A 12 -11.82 2.99 8.41
N ILE A 13 -10.47 2.94 8.48
CA ILE A 13 -9.68 1.92 7.78
C ILE A 13 -10.00 0.53 8.34
N GLN A 14 -10.05 0.39 9.66
CA GLN A 14 -10.40 -0.87 10.31
C GLN A 14 -11.79 -1.34 9.90
N HIS A 15 -12.78 -0.45 9.95
CA HIS A 15 -14.14 -0.73 9.51
C HIS A 15 -14.19 -1.13 8.04
N PHE A 16 -13.48 -0.42 7.17
CA PHE A 16 -13.38 -0.76 5.75
C PHE A 16 -12.80 -2.17 5.52
N ILE A 17 -11.73 -2.53 6.22
CA ILE A 17 -11.12 -3.87 6.13
C ILE A 17 -12.12 -4.94 6.56
N ASP A 18 -12.79 -4.73 7.70
CA ASP A 18 -13.68 -5.74 8.29
C ASP A 18 -14.97 -5.91 7.45
N GLU A 19 -15.50 -4.83 6.86
CA GLU A 19 -16.72 -4.89 6.05
C GLU A 19 -16.50 -5.23 4.58
N GLN A 20 -15.40 -4.78 3.97
CA GLN A 20 -15.24 -4.82 2.52
C GLN A 20 -14.26 -5.89 2.04
N MET A 21 -13.58 -6.60 2.96
CA MET A 21 -12.55 -7.57 2.61
C MET A 21 -12.84 -8.99 3.14
N LEU A 22 -12.35 -10.00 2.43
CA LEU A 22 -12.44 -11.42 2.81
C LEU A 22 -11.06 -11.96 3.15
N PRO A 23 -10.98 -12.94 4.06
CA PRO A 23 -9.77 -13.72 4.27
C PRO A 23 -9.23 -14.29 2.95
N CYS A 24 -7.92 -14.23 2.78
CA CYS A 24 -7.22 -14.89 1.68
C CYS A 24 -5.90 -15.49 2.14
N SER A 25 -5.45 -16.50 1.41
CA SER A 25 -4.13 -17.09 1.55
C SER A 25 -3.58 -17.31 0.14
N TYR A 26 -2.30 -17.00 -0.05
CA TYR A 26 -1.60 -17.16 -1.31
C TYR A 26 -0.36 -18.03 -1.09
N ASP A 27 -0.02 -18.88 -2.07
CA ASP A 27 1.26 -19.57 -2.07
C ASP A 27 2.38 -18.56 -2.31
N ARG A 28 3.30 -18.47 -1.35
CA ARG A 28 4.43 -17.53 -1.37
C ARG A 28 5.39 -17.84 -2.51
N ILE A 29 5.61 -19.12 -2.79
CA ILE A 29 6.49 -19.53 -3.90
C ILE A 29 5.89 -19.00 -5.21
N GLU A 30 4.57 -19.08 -5.36
CA GLU A 30 3.88 -18.52 -6.52
C GLU A 30 3.94 -16.99 -6.56
N LEU A 31 3.76 -16.30 -5.43
CA LEU A 31 3.89 -14.84 -5.36
C LEU A 31 5.30 -14.37 -5.78
N VAL A 32 6.35 -15.06 -5.32
CA VAL A 32 7.73 -14.73 -5.69
C VAL A 32 7.98 -15.06 -7.16
N LYS A 33 7.59 -16.26 -7.63
CA LYS A 33 7.75 -16.67 -9.03
C LYS A 33 6.99 -15.74 -9.99
N SER A 34 5.82 -15.27 -9.59
CA SER A 34 4.99 -14.36 -10.37
C SER A 34 5.40 -12.90 -10.23
N SER A 35 6.44 -12.59 -9.46
CA SER A 35 6.85 -11.20 -9.20
C SER A 35 5.62 -10.40 -8.74
N HIS A 36 4.99 -10.83 -7.65
CA HIS A 36 3.86 -10.10 -7.08
C HIS A 36 4.37 -8.90 -6.27
N SER A 37 3.68 -7.76 -6.37
CA SER A 37 4.07 -6.50 -5.70
C SER A 37 4.18 -6.62 -4.18
N LEU A 38 3.40 -7.53 -3.58
CA LEU A 38 3.39 -7.83 -2.13
C LEU A 38 4.11 -9.14 -1.78
N SER A 39 5.02 -9.63 -2.62
CA SER A 39 5.69 -10.93 -2.41
C SER A 39 6.54 -11.01 -1.14
N ILE A 40 7.03 -9.88 -0.62
CA ILE A 40 7.81 -9.79 0.63
C ILE A 40 6.98 -9.29 1.82
N GLU A 41 5.69 -9.00 1.61
CA GLU A 41 4.79 -8.42 2.61
C GLU A 41 3.83 -9.47 3.14
N ASN A 42 3.40 -9.31 4.39
CA ASN A 42 2.28 -10.04 4.93
C ASN A 42 0.98 -9.42 4.43
N PHE A 43 0.03 -10.26 4.00
CA PHE A 43 -1.35 -9.87 3.77
C PHE A 43 -2.24 -11.11 3.91
N ASN A 44 -3.45 -10.92 4.43
CA ASN A 44 -4.39 -12.01 4.71
C ASN A 44 -5.85 -11.63 4.39
N ARG A 45 -6.04 -10.51 3.68
CA ARG A 45 -7.33 -9.99 3.25
C ARG A 45 -7.23 -9.44 1.82
N LYS A 46 -8.29 -9.63 1.04
CA LYS A 46 -8.51 -9.02 -0.28
C LYS A 46 -9.95 -8.52 -0.40
N LEU A 47 -10.24 -7.61 -1.33
CA LEU A 47 -11.60 -7.09 -1.54
C LEU A 47 -12.65 -8.19 -1.79
N LYS A 48 -13.86 -8.00 -1.25
CA LYS A 48 -15.06 -8.81 -1.51
C LYS A 48 -15.52 -8.69 -2.96
N GLU A 49 -15.62 -7.45 -3.44
CA GLU A 49 -16.20 -7.11 -4.73
C GLU A 49 -15.19 -6.38 -5.61
N ILE A 50 -15.17 -6.77 -6.89
CA ILE A 50 -14.42 -6.06 -7.92
C ILE A 50 -15.26 -4.88 -8.37
N ARG A 51 -15.00 -3.71 -7.78
CA ARG A 51 -15.54 -2.42 -8.21
C ARG A 51 -14.42 -1.37 -8.26
N PRO A 52 -14.56 -0.30 -9.05
CA PRO A 52 -13.53 0.73 -9.12
C PRO A 52 -13.39 1.46 -7.77
N TYR A 53 -12.18 1.45 -7.22
CA TYR A 53 -11.79 2.25 -6.06
C TYR A 53 -10.85 3.37 -6.52
N THR A 54 -10.98 4.54 -5.90
CA THR A 54 -10.12 5.69 -6.20
C THR A 54 -9.56 6.28 -4.92
N LEU A 55 -8.46 7.01 -5.05
CA LEU A 55 -7.98 7.97 -4.06
C LEU A 55 -7.99 9.32 -4.75
N GLY A 56 -9.04 10.12 -4.57
CA GLY A 56 -9.27 11.31 -5.39
C GLY A 56 -9.49 10.93 -6.87
N GLU A 57 -8.69 11.51 -7.77
CA GLU A 57 -8.76 11.20 -9.21
C GLU A 57 -7.99 9.93 -9.62
N PHE A 58 -7.24 9.31 -8.69
CA PHE A 58 -6.35 8.20 -9.02
C PHE A 58 -7.04 6.85 -8.83
N LEU A 59 -7.06 6.06 -9.90
CA LEU A 59 -7.59 4.70 -9.86
C LEU A 59 -6.66 3.79 -9.04
N ILE A 60 -7.26 3.02 -8.13
CA ILE A 60 -6.56 1.98 -7.38
C ILE A 60 -6.71 0.68 -8.17
N ASN A 61 -5.58 0.05 -8.50
CA ASN A 61 -5.53 -1.17 -9.28
C ASN A 61 -5.97 -2.36 -8.41
N ASP A 62 -5.40 -2.47 -7.21
CA ASP A 62 -5.67 -3.55 -6.27
C ASP A 62 -5.60 -3.05 -4.82
N ILE A 63 -6.34 -3.72 -3.94
CA ILE A 63 -6.37 -3.45 -2.51
C ILE A 63 -6.21 -4.76 -1.74
N TYR A 64 -5.21 -4.79 -0.86
CA TYR A 64 -4.93 -5.88 0.06
C TYR A 64 -4.83 -5.35 1.48
N ALA A 65 -5.01 -6.22 2.47
CA ALA A 65 -4.74 -5.85 3.85
C ALA A 65 -4.11 -6.99 4.64
N TYR A 66 -3.34 -6.61 5.66
CA TYR A 66 -2.92 -7.47 6.74
C TYR A 66 -3.68 -7.09 7.99
N ARG A 67 -4.40 -8.05 8.56
CA ARG A 67 -5.24 -7.88 9.75
C ARG A 67 -4.98 -9.04 10.71
N PRO A 68 -3.90 -8.99 11.51
CA PRO A 68 -3.57 -10.06 12.45
C PRO A 68 -4.41 -10.03 13.72
N SER A 69 -4.99 -8.88 14.06
CA SER A 69 -5.87 -8.68 15.21
C SER A 69 -6.98 -7.68 14.87
N THR A 70 -7.88 -7.44 15.83
CA THR A 70 -8.96 -6.44 15.70
C THR A 70 -8.49 -5.00 15.84
N THR A 71 -7.24 -4.76 16.21
CA THR A 71 -6.70 -3.39 16.40
C THR A 71 -5.56 -3.10 15.45
N SER A 72 -4.71 -4.09 15.14
CA SER A 72 -3.55 -3.94 14.27
C SER A 72 -3.93 -4.16 12.82
N TYR A 73 -3.46 -3.31 11.91
CA TYR A 73 -3.67 -3.49 10.48
C TYR A 73 -2.57 -2.86 9.62
N CYS A 74 -2.51 -3.32 8.38
CA CYS A 74 -1.93 -2.60 7.26
C CYS A 74 -2.85 -2.71 6.06
N LEU A 75 -3.21 -1.58 5.45
CA LEU A 75 -3.93 -1.50 4.19
C LEU A 75 -2.94 -1.17 3.08
N TYR A 76 -2.88 -2.00 2.04
CA TYR A 76 -2.04 -1.79 0.86
C TYR A 76 -2.91 -1.41 -0.33
N LEU A 77 -2.58 -0.28 -0.95
CA LEU A 77 -3.16 0.19 -2.21
C LEU A 77 -2.09 0.10 -3.29
N LEU A 78 -2.38 -0.60 -4.38
CA LEU A 78 -1.50 -0.69 -5.54
C LEU A 78 -2.01 0.28 -6.61
N LEU A 79 -1.17 1.22 -7.04
CA LEU A 79 -1.57 2.26 -7.99
C LEU A 79 -0.50 2.47 -9.06
N ASP A 80 -0.90 3.12 -10.16
CA ASP A 80 0.03 3.67 -11.14
C ASP A 80 0.59 5.00 -10.62
N LEU A 81 1.92 5.12 -10.60
CA LEU A 81 2.60 6.36 -10.23
C LEU A 81 2.40 7.39 -11.33
N SER A 82 1.75 8.50 -10.96
CA SER A 82 1.73 9.72 -11.77
C SER A 82 2.37 10.87 -10.99
N SER A 83 2.85 11.90 -11.69
CA SER A 83 3.42 13.08 -11.04
C SER A 83 2.41 13.76 -10.12
N ARG A 84 1.16 13.90 -10.61
CA ARG A 84 0.04 14.50 -9.87
C ARG A 84 -0.33 13.72 -8.63
N PHE A 85 0.00 12.42 -8.59
CA PHE A 85 -0.31 11.58 -7.43
C PHE A 85 0.47 12.03 -6.20
N ILE A 86 1.78 12.24 -6.34
CA ILE A 86 2.63 12.69 -5.21
C ILE A 86 2.16 14.06 -4.73
N ASP A 87 1.89 14.99 -5.65
CA ASP A 87 1.36 16.32 -5.31
C ASP A 87 0.04 16.22 -4.54
N SER A 88 -0.84 15.30 -4.94
CA SER A 88 -2.12 15.06 -4.26
C SER A 88 -1.93 14.45 -2.86
N LEU A 89 -0.96 13.56 -2.69
CA LEU A 89 -0.61 13.05 -1.36
C LEU A 89 -0.06 14.16 -0.46
N ILE A 90 0.74 15.09 -1.00
CA ILE A 90 1.23 16.24 -0.24
C ILE A 90 0.09 17.16 0.18
N LEU A 91 -0.89 17.37 -0.70
CA LEU A 91 -2.09 18.15 -0.36
C LEU A 91 -2.94 17.47 0.73
N LEU A 92 -3.03 16.14 0.71
CA LEU A 92 -3.82 15.36 1.68
C LEU A 92 -3.11 15.21 3.03
N PHE A 93 -1.80 14.99 3.01
CA PHE A 93 -1.02 14.50 4.16
C PHE A 93 0.08 15.47 4.62
N GLY A 94 0.32 16.56 3.89
CA GLY A 94 1.43 17.47 4.12
C GLY A 94 2.75 16.96 3.54
N SER A 95 3.87 17.56 3.96
CA SER A 95 5.20 17.15 3.53
C SER A 95 5.63 15.82 4.17
N PRO A 96 6.27 14.91 3.42
CA PRO A 96 6.84 13.68 3.99
C PRO A 96 7.97 13.98 4.97
N PHE A 97 8.14 13.12 5.97
CA PHE A 97 9.12 13.31 7.07
C PHE A 97 10.54 12.92 6.71
N ASN A 98 10.73 12.09 5.70
CA ASN A 98 12.01 11.40 5.44
C ASN A 98 12.81 11.98 4.26
N VAL A 99 12.30 13.02 3.59
CA VAL A 99 12.94 13.64 2.42
C VAL A 99 12.73 15.14 2.42
N THR A 100 13.57 15.88 1.71
CA THR A 100 13.35 17.31 1.49
C THR A 100 12.36 17.53 0.34
N MET A 101 11.72 18.71 0.28
CA MET A 101 10.85 19.05 -0.86
C MET A 101 11.63 19.08 -2.19
N GLU A 102 12.92 19.42 -2.16
CA GLU A 102 13.79 19.38 -3.34
C GLU A 102 13.96 17.94 -3.86
N ASP A 103 14.13 16.96 -2.97
CA ASP A 103 14.20 15.54 -3.32
C ASP A 103 12.88 15.04 -3.92
N VAL A 104 11.74 15.51 -3.40
CA VAL A 104 10.42 15.18 -3.93
C VAL A 104 10.25 15.72 -5.34
N GLU A 105 10.61 16.99 -5.57
CA GLU A 105 10.55 17.64 -6.89
C GLU A 105 11.45 16.92 -7.90
N LYS A 106 12.67 16.55 -7.50
CA LYS A 106 13.62 15.77 -8.31
C LYS A 106 13.25 14.30 -8.45
N ARG A 107 12.32 13.80 -7.61
CA ARG A 107 11.91 12.39 -7.49
C ARG A 107 13.06 11.47 -7.12
N ASP A 108 13.99 12.00 -6.34
CA ASP A 108 15.16 11.28 -5.84
C ASP A 108 14.85 10.69 -4.47
N PHE A 109 14.00 9.66 -4.48
CA PHE A 109 13.61 8.93 -3.28
C PHE A 109 13.23 7.48 -3.60
N ASP A 110 13.54 6.60 -2.65
CA ASP A 110 13.13 5.19 -2.67
C ASP A 110 11.72 5.02 -2.10
N PHE A 111 11.42 5.77 -1.03
CA PHE A 111 10.11 5.83 -0.40
C PHE A 111 9.82 7.20 0.21
N LEU A 112 8.54 7.50 0.40
CA LEU A 112 8.04 8.65 1.15
C LEU A 112 7.29 8.16 2.37
N HIS A 113 7.39 8.89 3.48
CA HIS A 113 6.77 8.52 4.74
C HIS A 113 6.06 9.72 5.38
N TRP A 114 4.85 9.48 5.86
CA TRP A 114 4.06 10.39 6.70
C TRP A 114 3.57 9.64 7.93
N GLU A 115 3.28 10.38 8.98
CA GLU A 115 2.66 9.92 10.22
C GLU A 115 1.48 10.85 10.51
N ILE A 116 0.27 10.30 10.51
CA ILE A 116 -0.97 11.06 10.74
C ILE A 116 -1.87 10.30 11.70
N ASN A 117 -2.15 10.89 12.87
CA ASN A 117 -3.04 10.32 13.89
C ASN A 117 -2.68 8.87 14.24
N ASP A 118 -1.41 8.62 14.57
CA ASP A 118 -0.86 7.29 14.91
C ASP A 118 -0.94 6.26 13.75
N ILE A 119 -0.99 6.75 12.51
CA ILE A 119 -0.94 5.92 11.30
C ILE A 119 0.30 6.29 10.50
N ASP A 120 1.13 5.30 10.27
CA ASP A 120 2.23 5.34 9.33
C ASP A 120 1.67 5.17 7.91
N ILE A 121 1.97 6.16 7.07
CA ILE A 121 1.67 6.16 5.65
C ILE A 121 2.99 6.04 4.91
N THR A 122 3.12 5.04 4.03
CA THR A 122 4.33 4.91 3.20
C THR A 122 3.97 4.79 1.73
N LEU A 123 4.66 5.54 0.89
CA LEU A 123 4.64 5.37 -0.56
C LEU A 123 5.99 4.79 -0.99
N ARG A 124 6.00 3.61 -1.60
CA ARG A 124 7.21 3.02 -2.17
C ARG A 124 6.99 2.55 -3.59
N ARG A 125 8.07 2.50 -4.36
CA ARG A 125 8.05 1.93 -5.70
C ARG A 125 7.79 0.44 -5.63
N ASP A 126 6.95 -0.06 -6.52
CA ASP A 126 6.75 -1.49 -6.70
C ASP A 126 7.92 -2.06 -7.51
N HIS A 127 8.96 -2.52 -6.82
CA HIS A 127 10.12 -3.15 -7.44
C HIS A 127 9.86 -4.60 -7.84
N GLY A 128 8.84 -5.22 -7.23
CA GLY A 128 8.56 -6.64 -7.33
C GLY A 128 7.46 -7.01 -8.31
N GLY A 129 6.66 -6.06 -8.80
CA GLY A 129 5.50 -6.30 -9.66
C GLY A 129 5.83 -6.75 -11.09
N ASN A 130 5.09 -7.74 -11.59
CA ASN A 130 5.26 -8.30 -12.93
C ASN A 130 5.10 -7.20 -14.01
N TYR A 131 6.19 -6.92 -14.72
CA TYR A 131 6.36 -5.83 -15.69
C TYR A 131 5.63 -6.06 -17.03
N THR A 132 4.38 -6.51 -17.01
CA THR A 132 3.62 -6.73 -18.25
C THR A 132 3.19 -5.43 -18.94
N SER A 133 3.26 -4.29 -18.25
CA SER A 133 3.08 -2.95 -18.83
C SER A 133 4.36 -2.13 -18.66
N ARG A 134 5.16 -2.03 -19.72
CA ARG A 134 6.41 -1.23 -19.74
C ARG A 134 6.18 0.29 -19.62
N THR A 135 4.94 0.77 -19.56
CA THR A 135 4.62 2.20 -19.69
C THR A 135 4.20 2.89 -18.39
N LYS A 136 3.87 2.14 -17.32
CA LYS A 136 3.42 2.75 -16.06
C LYS A 136 4.20 2.20 -14.87
N LYS A 137 4.96 3.09 -14.19
CA LYS A 137 5.59 2.77 -12.92
C LYS A 137 4.50 2.50 -11.89
N LYS A 138 4.60 1.42 -11.12
CA LYS A 138 3.65 1.09 -10.06
C LYS A 138 4.21 1.50 -8.69
N VAL A 139 3.31 1.82 -7.77
CA VAL A 139 3.61 2.14 -6.38
C VAL A 139 2.69 1.38 -5.43
N ILE A 140 3.21 1.15 -4.24
CA ILE A 140 2.47 0.63 -3.11
C ILE A 140 2.34 1.77 -2.11
N LEU A 141 1.10 2.18 -1.86
CA LEU A 141 0.75 3.10 -0.78
C LEU A 141 0.20 2.27 0.38
N SER A 142 0.84 2.31 1.54
CA SER A 142 0.41 1.58 2.73
C SER A 142 -0.06 2.52 3.83
N PHE A 143 -1.09 2.11 4.58
CA PHE A 143 -1.57 2.75 5.79
C PHE A 143 -1.57 1.73 6.93
N THR A 144 -0.80 1.97 7.99
CA THR A 144 -0.61 0.99 9.05
C THR A 144 -0.47 1.64 10.41
N ASN A 145 -0.90 0.94 11.46
CA ASN A 145 -0.59 1.27 12.85
C ASN A 145 0.35 0.21 13.48
N MET A 146 1.11 -0.48 12.63
CA MET A 146 2.01 -1.56 13.01
C MET A 146 3.45 -1.18 12.70
N HIS A 147 4.40 -1.77 13.43
CA HIS A 147 5.81 -1.63 13.08
C HIS A 147 6.12 -2.34 11.76
N LEU A 148 7.00 -1.74 10.96
CA LEU A 148 7.39 -2.27 9.65
C LEU A 148 7.87 -3.72 9.71
N ASP A 149 8.59 -4.10 10.76
CA ASP A 149 9.10 -5.46 10.95
C ASP A 149 8.00 -6.53 11.09
N ASP A 150 6.80 -6.14 11.49
CA ASP A 150 5.63 -7.03 11.59
C ASP A 150 4.91 -7.20 10.24
N LEU A 151 5.14 -6.26 9.32
CA LEU A 151 4.62 -6.29 7.96
C LEU A 151 5.47 -7.13 7.03
N LEU A 152 6.75 -7.29 7.35
CA LEU A 152 7.66 -8.10 6.57
C LEU A 152 7.37 -9.58 6.74
N ASN A 153 7.35 -10.28 5.62
CA ASN A 153 7.23 -11.71 5.61
C ASN A 153 8.61 -12.36 5.92
N LYS A 154 8.73 -12.97 7.10
CA LYS A 154 9.98 -13.58 7.61
C LYS A 154 10.10 -15.09 7.34
N GLU A 155 9.14 -15.71 6.65
CA GLU A 155 9.28 -17.15 6.39
C GLU A 155 10.42 -17.42 5.42
N LYS A 156 11.23 -18.43 5.75
CA LYS A 156 12.29 -18.92 4.87
C LYS A 156 11.66 -19.55 3.64
N ILE A 157 12.00 -19.03 2.47
CA ILE A 157 11.77 -19.75 1.21
C ILE A 157 12.79 -20.88 1.20
N PHE A 158 12.39 -22.09 1.62
CA PHE A 158 13.27 -23.26 1.54
C PHE A 158 13.59 -23.54 0.06
N GLY A 159 14.87 -23.41 -0.33
CA GLY A 159 15.32 -23.79 -1.68
C GLY A 159 16.37 -22.90 -2.36
N LEU A 160 17.29 -22.26 -1.61
CA LEU A 160 18.60 -21.84 -2.12
C LEU A 160 19.69 -22.37 -1.20
#